data_AF-A0A1A5YL88-F1
#
_entry.id   AF-A0A1A5YL88-F1
#
_cell.length_a   1.000
_cell.length_b   1.000
_cell.length_c   1.000
_cell.angle_alpha   90.00
_cell.angle_beta   90.00
_cell.angle_gamma   90.00
#
_symmetry.space_group_name_H-M   'P 1'
#
loop_
_entity.id
_entity.type
_entity.pdbx_description
1 polymer ?
#
loop_
_entity_poly.entity_id
_entity_poly.type
_entity_poly.pdbx_seq_one_letter_code
_entity_poly.pdbx_strand_id
1 'polypeptide(L)' 'MGKKPEKVKLCRRNWDNGSKQLNKALKKDYPELKRKKKDCLGKCKTCRSQCLIMVGSDYISAASHQAVLKKLKKRMD' A
#
# COMPACT_ATOMS: atom_id res chain seq x y z
N MET A 1 -23.41 -1.09 12.01
CA MET A 1 -22.65 -1.86 11.00
C MET A 1 -21.17 -1.57 11.18
N GLY A 2 -20.38 -2.49 11.75
CA GLY A 2 -18.96 -2.23 12.02
C GLY A 2 -18.15 -2.08 10.73
N LYS A 3 -17.41 -0.97 10.56
CA LYS A 3 -16.48 -0.79 9.44
C LYS A 3 -15.51 -1.99 9.43
N LYS A 4 -15.57 -2.84 8.40
CA LYS A 4 -14.60 -3.93 8.23
C LYS A 4 -13.21 -3.31 8.10
N PRO A 5 -12.17 -3.87 8.77
CA PRO A 5 -10.82 -3.34 8.64
C PRO A 5 -10.37 -3.44 7.18
N GLU A 6 -9.95 -2.31 6.60
CA GLU A 6 -9.46 -2.27 5.23
C GLU A 6 -8.23 -3.18 5.09
N LYS A 7 -8.23 -3.99 4.01
CA LYS A 7 -7.14 -4.90 3.70
C LYS A 7 -6.18 -4.21 2.75
N VAL A 8 -4.93 -4.05 3.16
CA VAL A 8 -3.86 -3.53 2.31
C VAL A 8 -3.04 -4.67 1.73
N LYS A 9 -2.93 -4.75 0.41
CA LYS A 9 -2.04 -5.69 -0.28
C LYS A 9 -0.81 -4.97 -0.81
N LEU A 10 0.37 -5.52 -0.53
CA LEU A 10 1.67 -5.01 -0.99
C LEU A 10 2.29 -5.97 -2.02
N CYS A 11 2.92 -5.39 -3.04
CA CYS A 11 3.66 -6.14 -4.06
C CYS A 11 5.09 -6.41 -3.57
N ARG A 12 5.49 -7.69 -3.46
CA ARG A 12 6.87 -8.06 -3.10
C ARG A 12 7.88 -7.60 -4.15
N ARG A 13 7.52 -7.68 -5.44
CA ARG A 13 8.35 -7.20 -6.56
C ARG A 13 8.52 -5.67 -6.61
N ASN A 14 7.80 -4.91 -5.78
CA ASN A 14 7.92 -3.45 -5.65
C ASN A 14 8.71 -3.02 -4.41
N TRP A 15 9.39 -3.95 -3.73
CA TRP A 15 10.08 -3.65 -2.46
C TRP A 15 11.16 -2.60 -2.61
N ASP A 16 11.96 -2.66 -3.67
CA ASP A 16 13.02 -1.69 -3.97
C ASP A 16 12.46 -0.30 -4.34
N ASN A 17 11.25 -0.27 -4.90
CA ASN A 17 10.51 0.96 -5.24
C ASN A 17 9.64 1.49 -4.08
N GLY A 18 9.97 1.14 -2.84
CA GLY A 18 9.37 1.73 -1.64
C GLY A 18 8.31 0.88 -0.93
N SER A 19 7.81 -0.22 -1.51
CA SER A 19 6.83 -1.09 -0.82
C SER A 19 7.38 -1.71 0.47
N LYS A 20 8.71 -1.91 0.58
CA LYS A 20 9.33 -2.43 1.81
C LYS A 20 9.25 -1.42 2.96
N GLN A 21 9.57 -0.16 2.67
CA GLN A 21 9.50 0.95 3.60
C GLN A 21 8.04 1.22 3.98
N LEU A 22 7.15 1.21 3.00
CA LEU A 22 5.72 1.36 3.21
C LEU A 22 5.14 0.27 4.12
N ASN A 23 5.54 -1.00 3.93
CA ASN A 23 5.11 -2.08 4.81
C ASN A 23 5.54 -1.88 6.27
N LYS A 24 6.71 -1.28 6.52
CA LYS A 24 7.18 -0.94 7.87
C LYS A 24 6.37 0.22 8.45
N ALA A 25 6.19 1.30 7.69
CA ALA A 25 5.39 2.45 8.11
C ALA A 25 3.95 2.04 8.42
N LEU A 26 3.29 1.28 7.54
CA LEU A 26 1.94 0.77 7.81
C LEU A 26 1.86 -0.11 9.06
N LYS A 27 2.93 -0.83 9.44
CA LYS A 27 2.95 -1.59 10.71
C LYS A 27 2.90 -0.67 11.92
N LYS A 28 3.59 0.47 11.83
CA LYS A 28 3.78 1.42 12.91
C LYS A 28 2.60 2.38 13.03
N ASP A 29 2.21 2.99 11.91
CA ASP A 29 1.27 4.10 11.86
C ASP A 29 -0.19 3.64 11.68
N TYR A 30 -0.42 2.42 11.18
CA TYR A 30 -1.76 1.87 10.90
C TYR A 30 -1.89 0.39 11.32
N PRO A 31 -1.66 0.06 12.61
CA PRO A 31 -1.68 -1.31 13.09
C PRO A 31 -3.03 -2.02 12.89
N GLU A 32 -4.13 -1.28 12.82
CA GLU A 32 -5.49 -1.78 12.58
C GLU A 32 -5.72 -2.30 11.14
N LEU A 33 -4.90 -1.88 10.17
CA LEU A 33 -5.02 -2.32 8.79
C LEU A 33 -4.52 -3.76 8.61
N LYS A 34 -5.35 -4.61 7.99
CA LYS A 34 -4.96 -5.99 7.68
C LYS A 34 -4.05 -6.02 6.47
N ARG A 35 -2.75 -6.23 6.69
CA ARG A 35 -1.73 -6.24 5.63
C ARG A 35 -1.49 -7.65 5.08
N LYS A 36 -1.49 -7.78 3.76
CA LYS A 36 -1.15 -9.03 3.05
C LYS A 36 -0.06 -8.75 2.01
N LYS A 37 0.99 -9.58 2.01
CA LYS A 37 1.99 -9.56 0.93
C LYS A 37 1.49 -10.43 -0.21
N LYS A 38 1.58 -9.94 -1.45
CA LYS A 38 1.38 -10.72 -2.67
C LYS A 38 2.68 -10.70 -3.48
N ASP A 39 2.89 -11.74 -4.29
CA ASP A 39 4.03 -11.78 -5.18
C ASP A 39 4.02 -10.60 -6.16
N CYS A 40 2.92 -10.47 -6.91
CA CYS A 40 2.65 -9.36 -7.80
C CYS A 40 1.20 -8.87 -7.68
N LEU A 41 0.98 -7.58 -7.93
CA LEU A 41 -0.34 -6.94 -7.96
C LEU A 41 -0.88 -6.70 -9.39
N GLY A 42 -0.17 -7.15 -10.43
CA GLY A 42 -0.63 -7.05 -11.83
C GLY A 42 -0.55 -5.65 -12.45
N LYS A 43 0.08 -4.69 -11.77
CA LYS A 43 0.27 -3.30 -12.25
C LYS A 43 1.75 -3.00 -12.49
N CYS A 44 2.43 -3.89 -13.22
CA CYS A 44 3.89 -3.84 -13.42
C CYS A 44 4.38 -2.59 -14.18
N LYS A 45 3.56 -2.01 -15.06
CA LYS A 45 3.89 -0.73 -15.72
C LYS A 45 4.07 0.38 -14.69
N THR A 46 3.19 0.45 -13.69
CA THR A 46 3.25 1.44 -12.59
C THR A 46 4.28 1.06 -11.54
N CYS A 47 4.35 -0.20 -11.12
CA CYS A 47 5.22 -0.62 -10.01
C CYS A 47 6.72 -0.61 -10.34
N ARG A 48 7.10 -0.44 -11.60
CA ARG A 48 8.51 -0.29 -12.00
C ARG A 48 9.05 1.12 -11.76
N SER A 49 8.17 2.12 -11.68
CA SER A 49 8.58 3.54 -11.55
C SER A 49 7.99 4.21 -10.31
N GLN A 50 7.03 3.57 -9.64
CA GLN A 50 6.31 4.15 -8.50
C GLN A 50 6.13 3.13 -7.37
N CYS A 51 5.95 3.64 -6.15
CA CYS A 51 5.48 2.87 -5.02
C CYS A 51 3.97 2.61 -5.18
N LEU A 52 3.54 1.36 -5.03
CA LEU A 52 2.16 0.94 -5.29
C LEU A 52 1.63 0.00 -4.20
N ILE A 53 0.42 0.27 -3.73
CA ILE A 53 -0.38 -0.64 -2.90
C ILE A 53 -1.79 -0.81 -3.44
N MET A 54 -2.43 -1.89 -3.02
CA MET A 54 -3.87 -2.08 -3.18
C MET A 54 -4.55 -1.96 -1.82
N VAL A 55 -5.60 -1.15 -1.73
CA VAL A 55 -6.42 -0.98 -0.53
C VAL A 55 -7.83 -1.45 -0.87
N GLY A 56 -8.25 -2.56 -0.27
CA GLY A 56 -9.48 -3.24 -0.69
C GLY A 56 -9.39 -3.71 -2.15
N SER A 57 -10.08 -2.98 -3.03
CA SER A 57 -10.15 -3.20 -4.48
C SER A 57 -9.41 -2.14 -5.30
N ASP A 58 -9.06 -1.00 -4.71
CA ASP A 58 -8.44 0.11 -5.42
C ASP A 58 -6.93 0.10 -5.29
N TYR A 59 -6.28 0.84 -6.19
CA TYR A 59 -4.83 1.00 -6.20
C TYR A 59 -4.43 2.43 -5.85
N ILE A 60 -3.45 2.57 -4.97
CA ILE A 60 -2.81 3.85 -4.67
C ILE A 60 -1.35 3.74 -5.12
N SER A 61 -0.94 4.63 -6.02
CA SER A 61 0.47 4.79 -6.39
C SER A 61 0.95 6.22 -6.19
N ALA A 62 2.25 6.35 -5.90
CA ALA A 62 2.95 7.62 -5.88
C ALA A 62 4.46 7.41 -6.08
N ALA A 63 5.19 8.48 -6.35
CA ALA A 63 6.63 8.44 -6.54
C ALA A 63 7.41 7.92 -5.31
N SER A 64 6.86 8.07 -4.09
CA SER A 64 7.50 7.65 -2.85
C SER A 64 6.52 7.04 -1.85
N HIS A 65 7.04 6.26 -0.89
CA HIS A 65 6.22 5.63 0.14
C HIS A 65 5.49 6.68 1.01
N GLN A 66 6.11 7.82 1.32
CA GLN A 66 5.48 8.91 2.07
C GLN A 66 4.28 9.51 1.33
N ALA A 67 4.38 9.69 0.01
CA ALA A 67 3.27 10.19 -0.78
C ALA A 67 2.11 9.18 -0.85
N VAL A 68 2.41 7.87 -0.86
CA VAL A 68 1.37 6.83 -0.74
C VAL A 68 0.68 6.91 0.63
N LEU A 69 1.42 7.09 1.72
CA LEU A 69 0.83 7.24 3.07
C LEU A 69 -0.07 8.47 3.17
N LYS A 70 0.34 9.62 2.61
CA LYS A 70 -0.50 10.83 2.56
C LYS A 70 -1.81 10.57 1.82
N LYS A 71 -1.75 9.88 0.67
CA LYS A 71 -2.95 9.49 -0.09
C LYS A 71 -3.83 8.50 0.67
N LEU A 72 -3.20 7.53 1.36
CA LEU A 72 -3.92 6.57 2.19
C LEU A 72 -4.64 7.25 3.34
N LYS A 73 -3.99 8.17 4.06
CA LYS A 73 -4.61 8.95 5.14
C LYS A 73 -5.85 9.69 4.65
N LYS A 74 -5.75 10.40 3.53
CA LYS A 74 -6.88 11.12 2.90
C LYS A 74 -8.04 10.23 2.46
N ARG A 75 -7.79 8.94 2.21
CA ARG A 75 -8.84 7.96 1.86
C ARG A 75 -9.57 7.44 3.09
N MET A 76 -8.87 7.38 4.22
CA MET A 76 -9.39 6.83 5.47
C MET A 76 -10.13 7.86 6.32
N ASP A 77 -9.82 9.15 6.11
CA ASP A 77 -10.57 10.31 6.61
C ASP A 77 -11.95 10.40 5.94
#